data_AF-A0A6N9Z2L7-F1
#
_entry.id   AF-A0A6N9Z2L7-F1
#
_cell.length_a   1.000
_cell.length_b   1.000
_cell.length_c   1.000
_cell.angle_alpha   90.00
_cell.angle_beta   90.00
_cell.angle_gamma   90.00
#
_symmetry.space_group_name_H-M   'P 1'
#
loop_
_entity.id
_entity.type
_entity.pdbx_description
1 polymer ?
#
loop_
_entity_poly.entity_id
_entity_poly.type
_entity_poly.pdbx_seq_one_letter_code
_entity_poly.pdbx_strand_id
1 'polypeptide(L)'
;MIGATAKTYHRTPYGELVAAAVVLVFLVIGAWLWQRPQTVSVNSLTQELKQWNTDVSATELLAAGYIDVTNVHDYPDATIEHFLEEANAGRQSVLHVFSQTDGDIQIRVLWFDPYVTGDWISRIEGTHTDVEQAHGLIRELRWRAGDVDGSSEYYAREPERITEGSETQVLLARRFDATSTTWMEGEMWPEPTPLYSYRL
;
A
#
# COMPACT_ATOMS: atom_id res chain seq x y z
N MET A 1 -47.45 7.44 -64.73
CA MET A 1 -47.00 6.20 -64.06
C MET A 1 -45.52 6.04 -64.28
N ILE A 2 -44.70 6.19 -63.23
CA ILE A 2 -43.27 5.82 -63.24
C ILE A 2 -43.06 5.04 -61.94
N GLY A 3 -42.82 3.74 -62.07
CA GLY A 3 -42.62 2.83 -60.94
C GLY A 3 -41.27 3.09 -60.28
N ALA A 4 -41.27 3.35 -58.99
CA ALA A 4 -40.07 3.42 -58.18
C ALA A 4 -39.55 1.99 -57.93
N THR A 5 -38.40 1.64 -58.51
CA THR A 5 -37.66 0.44 -58.14
C THR A 5 -36.88 0.70 -56.86
N ALA A 6 -37.35 0.16 -55.73
CA ALA A 6 -36.61 0.12 -54.48
C ALA A 6 -35.35 -0.76 -54.64
N LYS A 7 -34.16 -0.19 -54.45
CA LYS A 7 -32.91 -0.94 -54.31
C LYS A 7 -32.85 -1.51 -52.90
N THR A 8 -33.15 -2.79 -52.75
CA THR A 8 -32.93 -3.53 -51.51
C THR A 8 -31.44 -3.75 -51.33
N TYR A 9 -30.81 -3.02 -50.41
CA TYR A 9 -29.44 -3.31 -49.97
C TYR A 9 -29.46 -4.64 -49.20
N HIS A 10 -28.95 -5.70 -49.81
CA HIS A 10 -28.63 -6.91 -49.06
C HIS A 10 -27.49 -6.58 -48.11
N ARG A 11 -27.79 -6.48 -46.80
CA ARG A 11 -26.78 -6.55 -45.76
C ARG A 11 -26.06 -7.89 -45.92
N THR A 12 -24.82 -7.86 -46.36
CA THR A 12 -23.97 -9.04 -46.38
C THR A 12 -23.70 -9.44 -44.92
N PRO A 13 -24.11 -10.65 -44.49
CA PRO A 13 -24.07 -11.05 -43.08
C PRO A 13 -22.64 -11.09 -42.50
N TYR A 14 -21.62 -11.12 -43.37
CA TYR A 14 -20.22 -11.12 -42.98
C TYR A 14 -19.74 -9.78 -42.38
N GLY A 15 -20.32 -8.64 -42.76
CA GLY A 15 -19.90 -7.33 -42.24
C GLY A 15 -20.25 -7.15 -40.75
N GLU A 16 -21.39 -7.67 -40.33
CA GLU A 16 -21.83 -7.64 -38.93
C GLU A 16 -20.98 -8.57 -38.05
N LEU A 17 -20.60 -9.73 -38.57
CA LEU A 17 -19.72 -10.68 -37.88
C LEU A 17 -18.31 -10.10 -37.68
N VAL A 18 -17.77 -9.40 -38.68
CA VAL A 18 -16.46 -8.73 -38.56
C VAL A 18 -16.53 -7.59 -37.55
N ALA A 19 -17.56 -6.75 -37.59
CA ALA A 19 -17.74 -5.66 -36.63
C ALA A 19 -17.88 -6.21 -35.19
N ALA A 20 -18.67 -7.26 -34.99
CA ALA A 20 -18.82 -7.92 -33.70
C ALA A 20 -17.49 -8.51 -33.19
N ALA A 21 -16.71 -9.14 -34.06
CA ALA A 21 -15.39 -9.67 -33.70
C ALA A 21 -14.41 -8.56 -33.30
N VAL A 22 -14.40 -7.43 -34.00
CA VAL A 22 -13.57 -6.27 -33.65
C VAL A 22 -13.96 -5.70 -32.28
N VAL A 23 -15.25 -5.51 -32.02
CA VAL A 23 -15.76 -5.04 -30.73
C VAL A 23 -15.38 -6.01 -29.61
N LEU A 24 -15.52 -7.32 -29.84
CA LEU A 24 -15.11 -8.35 -28.88
C LEU A 24 -13.61 -8.25 -28.56
N VAL A 25 -12.75 -8.11 -29.57
CA VAL A 25 -11.30 -7.95 -29.37
C VAL A 25 -10.99 -6.71 -28.53
N PHE A 26 -11.64 -5.57 -28.80
CA PHE A 26 -11.47 -4.37 -27.98
C PHE A 26 -11.98 -4.54 -26.55
N LEU A 27 -13.09 -5.23 -26.34
CA LEU A 27 -13.60 -5.54 -24.99
C LEU A 27 -12.68 -6.49 -24.23
N VAL A 28 -12.14 -7.50 -24.90
CA VAL A 28 -11.20 -8.47 -24.30
C VAL A 28 -9.86 -7.81 -23.98
N ILE A 29 -9.31 -6.98 -24.88
CA ILE A 29 -8.09 -6.22 -24.61
C ILE A 29 -8.31 -5.19 -23.52
N GLY A 30 -9.46 -4.50 -23.52
CA GLY A 30 -9.87 -3.58 -22.46
C GLY A 30 -9.94 -4.30 -21.12
N ALA A 31 -10.72 -5.38 -21.02
CA ALA A 31 -10.81 -6.19 -19.81
C ALA A 31 -9.44 -6.72 -19.35
N TRP A 32 -8.59 -7.16 -20.29
CA TRP A 32 -7.24 -7.63 -19.98
C TRP A 32 -6.32 -6.51 -19.47
N LEU A 33 -6.43 -5.29 -19.99
CA LEU A 33 -5.72 -4.11 -19.49
C LEU A 33 -6.21 -3.69 -18.09
N TRP A 34 -7.51 -3.83 -17.82
CA TRP A 34 -8.10 -3.57 -16.50
C TRP A 34 -7.79 -4.67 -15.47
N GLN A 35 -7.52 -5.90 -15.92
CA GLN A 35 -7.09 -7.02 -15.09
C GLN A 35 -5.59 -7.05 -14.83
N ARG A 36 -4.79 -6.17 -15.46
CA ARG A 36 -3.37 -6.12 -15.12
C ARG A 36 -3.24 -5.69 -13.66
N PRO A 37 -2.63 -6.51 -12.79
CA PRO A 37 -2.23 -6.02 -11.48
C PRO A 37 -1.28 -4.85 -11.74
N GLN A 38 -1.73 -3.63 -11.44
CA GLN A 38 -0.85 -2.50 -11.32
C GLN A 38 0.07 -2.86 -10.17
N THR A 39 1.27 -3.37 -10.45
CA THR A 39 2.24 -3.68 -9.41
C THR A 39 2.47 -2.39 -8.64
N VAL A 40 2.05 -2.37 -7.39
CA VAL A 40 2.23 -1.21 -6.53
C VAL A 40 3.73 -0.96 -6.44
N SER A 41 4.15 0.22 -6.91
CA SER A 41 5.55 0.60 -7.00
C SER A 41 5.78 1.92 -6.26
N VAL A 42 7.01 2.13 -5.80
CA VAL A 42 7.42 3.42 -5.21
C VAL A 42 7.07 4.58 -6.13
N ASN A 43 7.29 4.43 -7.43
CA ASN A 43 7.06 5.49 -8.41
C ASN A 43 5.57 5.83 -8.54
N SER A 44 4.69 4.83 -8.57
CA SER A 44 3.24 5.06 -8.65
C SER A 44 2.73 5.73 -7.37
N LEU A 45 3.16 5.25 -6.20
CA LEU A 45 2.75 5.83 -4.91
C LEU A 45 3.34 7.25 -4.70
N THR A 46 4.55 7.50 -5.18
CA THR A 46 5.15 8.83 -5.15
C THR A 46 4.40 9.80 -6.06
N GLN A 47 3.96 9.35 -7.25
CA GLN A 47 3.12 10.16 -8.14
C GLN A 47 1.76 10.46 -7.52
N GLU A 48 1.15 9.47 -6.88
CA GLU A 48 -0.07 9.65 -6.11
C GLU A 48 0.12 10.67 -5.00
N LEU A 49 1.16 10.55 -4.17
CA LEU A 49 1.41 11.50 -3.08
C LEU A 49 1.70 12.92 -3.57
N LYS A 50 2.32 13.07 -4.74
CA LYS A 50 2.55 14.38 -5.37
C LYS A 50 1.27 15.08 -5.84
N GLN A 51 0.13 14.40 -5.88
CA GLN A 51 -1.15 15.03 -6.22
C GLN A 51 -1.68 15.90 -5.07
N TRP A 52 -1.23 15.65 -3.84
CA TRP A 52 -1.67 16.39 -2.66
C TRP A 52 -1.01 17.77 -2.59
N ASN A 53 -1.85 18.80 -2.40
CA ASN A 53 -1.40 20.16 -2.21
C ASN A 53 -0.85 20.37 -0.79
N THR A 54 -0.04 21.41 -0.58
CA THR A 54 0.49 21.81 0.74
C THR A 54 -0.61 22.07 1.76
N ASP A 55 -1.78 22.49 1.29
CA ASP A 55 -2.91 22.92 2.13
C ASP A 55 -4.02 21.84 2.21
N VAL A 56 -3.67 20.56 1.97
CA VAL A 56 -4.63 19.45 2.08
C VAL A 56 -5.26 19.43 3.47
N SER A 57 -6.57 19.16 3.54
CA SER A 57 -7.32 19.06 4.79
C SER A 57 -7.58 17.60 5.19
N ALA A 58 -7.75 17.35 6.49
CA ALA A 58 -8.14 16.03 6.99
C ALA A 58 -9.45 15.52 6.38
N THR A 59 -10.40 16.42 6.11
CA THR A 59 -11.68 16.08 5.46
C THR A 59 -11.48 15.57 4.03
N GLU A 60 -10.57 16.17 3.27
CA GLU A 60 -10.25 15.71 1.91
C GLU A 60 -9.56 14.34 1.94
N LEU A 61 -8.66 14.11 2.90
CA LEU A 61 -7.97 12.83 3.07
C LEU A 61 -8.94 11.70 3.47
N LEU A 62 -9.84 11.96 4.41
CA LEU A 62 -10.89 11.01 4.78
C LEU A 62 -11.81 10.71 3.59
N ALA A 63 -12.18 11.71 2.79
CA ALA A 63 -12.99 11.53 1.58
C ALA A 63 -12.26 10.72 0.50
N ALA A 64 -10.93 10.77 0.47
CA ALA A 64 -10.07 9.96 -0.39
C ALA A 64 -9.78 8.55 0.18
N GLY A 65 -10.30 8.23 1.37
CA GLY A 65 -10.15 6.91 1.99
C GLY A 65 -8.89 6.73 2.83
N TYR A 66 -8.20 7.82 3.19
CA TYR A 66 -7.11 7.76 4.17
C TYR A 66 -7.67 7.62 5.58
N ILE A 67 -6.95 6.92 6.44
CA ILE A 67 -7.32 6.69 7.84
C ILE A 67 -6.62 7.71 8.73
N ASP A 68 -7.37 8.35 9.62
CA ASP A 68 -6.80 9.21 10.66
C ASP A 68 -6.22 8.35 11.78
N VAL A 69 -4.89 8.32 11.91
CA VAL A 69 -4.20 7.57 12.96
C VAL A 69 -3.86 8.44 14.19
N THR A 70 -4.30 9.70 14.22
CA THR A 70 -4.14 10.61 15.37
C THR A 70 -5.09 10.25 16.50
N ASN A 71 -6.29 9.77 16.17
CA ASN A 71 -7.41 9.61 17.09
C ASN A 71 -8.12 8.28 16.87
N VAL A 72 -7.37 7.17 16.80
CA VAL A 72 -7.97 5.83 16.77
C VAL A 72 -8.48 5.51 18.17
N HIS A 73 -9.64 6.05 18.52
CA HIS A 73 -10.28 5.78 19.79
C HIS A 73 -11.14 4.51 19.67
N ASP A 74 -11.13 3.74 20.75
CA ASP A 74 -12.03 2.61 21.05
C ASP A 74 -11.70 1.23 20.43
N TYR A 75 -11.12 1.09 19.22
CA TYR A 75 -10.80 -0.23 18.63
C TYR A 75 -9.67 -0.21 17.59
N PRO A 76 -9.00 -1.34 17.30
CA PRO A 76 -8.11 -1.44 16.14
C PRO A 76 -8.89 -1.20 14.85
N ASP A 77 -8.40 -0.29 14.00
CA ASP A 77 -9.06 0.01 12.73
C ASP A 77 -9.05 -1.24 11.84
N ALA A 78 -10.24 -1.69 11.42
CA ALA A 78 -10.41 -2.92 10.65
C ALA A 78 -9.63 -2.89 9.32
N THR A 79 -9.38 -1.72 8.76
CA THR A 79 -8.60 -1.54 7.52
C THR A 79 -7.11 -1.77 7.77
N ILE A 80 -6.61 -1.29 8.92
CA ILE A 80 -5.21 -1.52 9.32
C ILE A 80 -4.99 -3.01 9.62
N GLU A 81 -5.91 -3.63 10.35
CA GLU A 81 -5.84 -5.07 10.63
C GLU A 81 -5.92 -5.90 9.34
N HIS A 82 -6.83 -5.57 8.42
CA HIS A 82 -6.92 -6.24 7.14
C HIS A 82 -5.62 -6.09 6.32
N PHE A 83 -5.02 -4.91 6.29
CA PHE A 83 -3.73 -4.70 5.63
C PHE A 83 -2.63 -5.62 6.21
N LEU A 84 -2.56 -5.73 7.53
CA LEU A 84 -1.59 -6.59 8.23
C LEU A 84 -1.86 -8.07 7.96
N GLU A 85 -3.12 -8.50 7.94
CA GLU A 85 -3.51 -9.87 7.56
C GLU A 85 -3.09 -10.21 6.12
N GLU A 86 -3.31 -9.30 5.17
CA GLU A 86 -2.89 -9.46 3.78
C GLU A 86 -1.36 -9.54 3.65
N ALA A 87 -0.64 -8.65 4.34
CA ALA A 87 0.83 -8.63 4.35
C ALA A 87 1.42 -9.91 4.94
N ASN A 88 0.85 -10.40 6.05
CA ASN A 88 1.24 -11.69 6.66
C ASN A 88 0.93 -12.88 5.74
N ALA A 89 -0.16 -12.81 4.98
CA ALA A 89 -0.48 -13.82 3.97
C ALA A 89 0.35 -13.70 2.68
N GLY A 90 1.29 -12.76 2.61
CA GLY A 90 2.15 -12.56 1.44
C GLY A 90 1.43 -11.93 0.24
N ARG A 91 0.28 -11.29 0.45
CA ARG A 91 -0.52 -10.64 -0.60
C ARG A 91 -0.18 -9.16 -0.67
N GLN A 92 0.04 -8.66 -1.88
CA GLN A 92 0.30 -7.24 -2.11
C GLN A 92 -0.89 -6.41 -1.64
N SER A 93 -0.65 -5.53 -0.67
CA SER A 93 -1.65 -4.68 -0.03
C SER A 93 -1.09 -3.26 0.16
N VAL A 94 -1.97 -2.27 0.25
CA VAL A 94 -1.61 -0.85 0.47
C VAL A 94 -2.51 -0.27 1.54
N LEU A 95 -1.94 0.55 2.40
CA LEU A 95 -2.60 1.23 3.49
C LEU A 95 -2.26 2.73 3.44
N HIS A 96 -3.30 3.55 3.40
CA HIS A 96 -3.21 5.00 3.34
C HIS A 96 -3.61 5.57 4.69
N VAL A 97 -2.68 6.23 5.38
CA VAL A 97 -2.94 6.85 6.68
C VAL A 97 -2.46 8.29 6.71
N PHE A 98 -3.05 9.09 7.59
CA PHE A 98 -2.56 10.41 7.92
C PHE A 98 -2.63 10.66 9.42
N SER A 99 -1.70 11.46 9.92
CA SER A 99 -1.72 11.98 11.28
C SER A 99 -1.73 13.50 11.23
N GLN A 100 -2.43 14.11 12.18
CA GLN A 100 -2.52 15.56 12.33
C GLN A 100 -2.01 15.98 13.71
N THR A 101 -1.00 16.86 13.75
CA THR A 101 -0.45 17.40 15.00
C THR A 101 -0.35 18.91 14.89
N ASP A 102 -1.02 19.64 15.79
CA ASP A 102 -1.06 21.11 15.80
C ASP A 102 -1.46 21.73 14.44
N GLY A 103 -2.32 21.04 13.69
CA GLY A 103 -2.78 21.46 12.36
C GLY A 103 -1.89 21.02 11.20
N ASP A 104 -0.68 20.51 11.47
CA ASP A 104 0.22 19.96 10.45
C ASP A 104 -0.19 18.52 10.09
N ILE A 105 -0.25 18.23 8.79
CA ILE A 105 -0.66 16.92 8.28
C ILE A 105 0.56 16.18 7.73
N GLN A 106 0.75 14.97 8.24
CA GLN A 106 1.68 14.00 7.69
C GLN A 106 0.89 12.84 7.08
N ILE A 107 1.16 12.52 5.83
CA ILE A 107 0.60 11.36 5.14
C ILE A 107 1.65 10.26 5.14
N ARG A 108 1.23 9.03 5.43
CA ARG A 108 2.06 7.83 5.28
C ARG A 108 1.34 6.82 4.41
N VAL A 109 2.07 6.26 3.45
CA VAL A 109 1.57 5.17 2.61
C VAL A 109 2.42 3.95 2.87
N LEU A 110 1.78 2.92 3.41
CA LEU A 110 2.40 1.63 3.67
C LEU A 110 1.97 0.66 2.59
N TRP A 111 2.90 -0.13 2.05
CA TRP A 111 2.54 -1.20 1.14
C TRP A 111 3.39 -2.43 1.36
N PHE A 112 2.77 -3.59 1.19
CA PHE A 112 3.49 -4.85 1.17
C PHE A 112 4.05 -5.12 -0.23
N ASP A 113 5.37 -5.24 -0.33
CA ASP A 113 6.08 -5.57 -1.55
C ASP A 113 6.55 -7.03 -1.48
N PRO A 114 5.83 -8.00 -2.08
CA PRO A 114 6.18 -9.43 -1.99
C PRO A 114 7.47 -9.80 -2.71
N TYR A 115 8.01 -8.88 -3.54
CA TYR A 115 9.15 -9.15 -4.42
C TYR A 115 10.48 -8.69 -3.83
N VAL A 116 10.46 -7.94 -2.74
CA VAL A 116 11.67 -7.55 -2.01
C VAL A 116 12.08 -8.69 -1.09
N THR A 117 13.35 -9.08 -1.17
CA THR A 117 13.98 -10.01 -0.24
C THR A 117 14.95 -9.25 0.65
N GLY A 118 14.95 -9.55 1.94
CA GLY A 118 15.92 -9.03 2.88
C GLY A 118 16.31 -10.10 3.89
N ASP A 119 17.57 -10.06 4.31
CA ASP A 119 17.99 -10.81 5.50
C ASP A 119 17.32 -10.16 6.72
N TRP A 120 16.70 -10.98 7.56
CA TRP A 120 15.92 -10.58 8.72
C TRP A 120 16.41 -11.33 9.96
N ILE A 121 16.41 -10.70 11.15
CA ILE A 121 16.64 -11.45 12.39
C ILE A 121 15.32 -11.86 12.99
N SER A 122 15.03 -13.16 13.02
CA SER A 122 13.79 -13.68 13.63
C SER A 122 13.90 -13.87 15.14
N ARG A 123 15.12 -13.91 15.70
CA ARG A 123 15.35 -14.12 17.13
C ARG A 123 16.75 -13.72 17.60
N ILE A 124 16.84 -13.12 18.79
CA ILE A 124 18.09 -13.02 19.57
C ILE A 124 17.93 -13.69 20.93
N GLU A 125 18.74 -14.72 21.16
CA GLU A 125 18.89 -15.40 22.45
C GLU A 125 20.35 -15.31 22.88
N GLY A 126 20.66 -14.42 23.84
CA GLY A 126 22.03 -14.20 24.32
C GLY A 126 22.93 -13.63 23.22
N THR A 127 23.95 -14.39 22.81
CA THR A 127 24.87 -14.03 21.71
C THR A 127 24.51 -14.70 20.38
N HIS A 128 23.41 -15.45 20.32
CA HIS A 128 22.95 -16.10 19.11
C HIS A 128 21.94 -15.24 18.36
N THR A 129 22.10 -15.17 17.04
CA THR A 129 21.25 -14.43 16.14
C THR A 129 20.82 -15.35 15.02
N ASP A 130 19.53 -15.66 14.95
CA ASP A 130 18.95 -16.40 13.83
C ASP A 130 18.63 -15.38 12.72
N VAL A 131 19.41 -15.43 11.64
CA VAL A 131 19.14 -14.66 10.41
C VAL A 131 18.31 -15.53 9.46
N GLU A 132 17.09 -15.12 9.19
CA GLU A 132 16.17 -15.74 8.25
C GLU A 132 15.99 -14.85 7.02
N GLN A 133 15.88 -15.44 5.83
CA GLN A 133 15.51 -14.69 4.65
C GLN A 133 14.00 -14.52 4.58
N ALA A 134 13.54 -13.29 4.79
CA ALA A 134 12.15 -12.93 4.66
C ALA A 134 11.84 -12.56 3.20
N HIS A 135 10.82 -13.20 2.64
CA HIS A 135 10.22 -12.81 1.35
C HIS A 135 9.09 -11.81 1.57
N GLY A 136 9.31 -10.60 1.09
CA GLY A 136 8.36 -9.51 1.15
C GLY A 136 8.45 -8.69 2.42
N LEU A 137 8.36 -7.37 2.25
CA LEU A 137 8.48 -6.38 3.32
C LEU A 137 7.37 -5.33 3.20
N ILE A 138 6.97 -4.79 4.34
CA ILE A 138 6.16 -3.58 4.37
C ILE A 138 7.12 -2.41 4.12
N ARG A 139 6.77 -1.54 3.19
CA ARG A 139 7.52 -0.34 2.85
C ARG A 139 6.68 0.88 3.17
N GLU A 140 7.32 1.97 3.58
CA GLU A 140 6.64 3.23 3.87
C GLU A 140 7.16 4.35 2.98
N LEU A 141 6.26 5.19 2.49
CA LEU A 141 6.55 6.52 1.96
C LEU A 141 5.88 7.55 2.84
N ARG A 142 6.60 8.65 3.07
CA ARG A 142 6.10 9.78 3.86
C ARG A 142 5.89 10.97 2.95
N TRP A 143 4.80 11.68 3.18
CA TRP A 143 4.55 12.98 2.58
C TRP A 143 4.26 13.99 3.68
N ARG A 144 4.79 15.20 3.51
CA ARG A 144 4.53 16.34 4.39
C ARG A 144 4.64 17.63 3.59
N ALA A 145 3.62 18.48 3.70
CA ALA A 145 3.62 19.83 3.12
C ALA A 145 4.06 19.90 1.64
N GLY A 146 3.58 18.97 0.82
CA GLY A 146 3.87 18.90 -0.63
C GLY A 146 5.11 18.07 -1.00
N ASP A 147 5.95 17.73 -0.03
CA ASP A 147 7.17 16.97 -0.26
C ASP A 147 6.99 15.49 0.08
N VAL A 148 7.41 14.62 -0.84
CA VAL A 148 7.50 13.17 -0.62
C VAL A 148 8.93 12.83 -0.22
N ASP A 149 9.09 12.21 0.95
CA ASP A 149 10.33 11.53 1.30
C ASP A 149 10.49 10.31 0.38
N GLY A 150 11.39 10.42 -0.59
CA GLY A 150 11.69 9.36 -1.54
C GLY A 150 12.48 8.20 -0.93
N SER A 151 12.95 8.33 0.31
CA SER A 151 13.54 7.21 1.05
C SER A 151 12.42 6.33 1.59
N SER A 152 12.29 5.12 1.05
CA SER A 152 11.32 4.16 1.59
C SER A 152 11.93 3.45 2.79
N GLU A 153 11.28 3.53 3.95
CA GLU A 153 11.64 2.70 5.10
C GLU A 153 11.11 1.28 4.89
N TYR A 154 11.76 0.29 5.50
CA TYR A 154 11.40 -1.12 5.41
C TYR A 154 11.06 -1.67 6.79
N TYR A 155 9.95 -2.41 6.86
CA TYR A 155 9.36 -2.93 8.09
C TYR A 155 9.03 -4.42 7.96
N ALA A 156 9.01 -5.08 9.11
CA ALA A 156 8.51 -6.44 9.24
C ALA A 156 7.04 -6.52 8.83
N ARG A 157 6.61 -7.72 8.44
CA ARG A 157 5.19 -8.04 8.23
C ARG A 157 4.42 -8.16 9.54
N GLU A 158 5.10 -8.59 10.60
CA GLU A 158 4.53 -8.79 11.92
C GLU A 158 4.70 -7.51 12.76
N PRO A 159 3.60 -6.82 13.09
CA PRO A 159 3.66 -5.67 13.97
C PRO A 159 3.82 -6.14 15.42
N GLU A 160 4.55 -5.36 16.20
CA GLU A 160 4.61 -5.52 17.65
C GLU A 160 3.44 -4.78 18.29
N ARG A 161 2.77 -5.41 19.27
CA ARG A 161 1.68 -4.78 20.03
C ARG A 161 2.09 -4.66 21.49
N ILE A 162 2.11 -3.43 22.00
CA ILE A 162 2.46 -3.13 23.39
C ILE A 162 1.24 -2.53 24.07
N THR A 163 0.76 -3.16 25.15
CA THR A 163 -0.35 -2.65 25.94
C THR A 163 0.16 -2.12 27.27
N GLU A 164 -0.07 -0.84 27.55
CA GLU A 164 0.22 -0.19 28.82
C GLU A 164 -1.05 0.44 29.40
N GLY A 165 -1.50 -0.07 30.55
CA GLY A 165 -2.77 0.34 31.14
C GLY A 165 -3.95 0.01 30.22
N SER A 166 -4.69 1.03 29.80
CA SER A 166 -5.81 0.92 28.85
C SER A 166 -5.43 1.28 27.41
N GLU A 167 -4.16 1.56 27.11
CA GLU A 167 -3.70 1.96 25.78
C GLU A 167 -2.87 0.83 25.15
N THR A 168 -3.15 0.52 23.89
CA THR A 168 -2.36 -0.41 23.08
C THR A 168 -1.75 0.33 21.91
N GLN A 169 -0.44 0.21 21.76
CA GLN A 169 0.31 0.73 20.62
C GLN A 169 0.60 -0.41 19.63
N VAL A 170 0.38 -0.13 18.36
CA VAL A 170 0.78 -1.00 17.25
C VAL A 170 2.03 -0.41 16.61
N LEU A 171 3.13 -1.14 16.71
CA LEU A 171 4.45 -0.71 16.28
C LEU A 171 4.89 -1.57 15.09
N LEU A 172 5.41 -0.92 14.06
CA LEU A 172 6.06 -1.60 12.96
C LEU A 172 7.54 -1.78 13.30
N ALA A 173 7.95 -3.04 13.48
CA ALA A 173 9.33 -3.39 13.70
C ALA A 173 10.16 -2.99 12.48
N ARG A 174 11.15 -2.11 12.68
CA ARG A 174 12.06 -1.66 11.62
C ARG A 174 12.97 -2.82 11.20
N ARG A 175 13.28 -2.91 9.91
CA ARG A 175 14.19 -3.93 9.37
C ARG A 175 15.51 -3.98 10.13
N PHE A 176 15.89 -5.19 10.56
CA PHE A 176 17.26 -5.50 10.91
C PHE A 176 18.04 -5.86 9.64
N ASP A 177 19.11 -5.13 9.33
CA ASP A 177 19.98 -5.44 8.20
C ASP A 177 21.23 -6.20 8.69
N ALA A 178 21.24 -7.52 8.53
CA ALA A 178 22.33 -8.38 9.00
C ALA A 178 23.67 -8.14 8.28
N THR A 179 23.68 -7.40 7.17
CA THR A 179 24.93 -7.01 6.48
C THR A 179 25.73 -5.92 7.20
N SER A 180 25.15 -5.30 8.24
CA SER A 180 25.90 -4.50 9.22
C SER A 180 26.86 -5.39 10.01
N THR A 181 28.08 -5.54 9.51
CA THR A 181 29.12 -6.45 10.06
C THR A 181 29.89 -5.84 11.23
N THR A 182 29.44 -4.71 11.77
CA THR A 182 30.12 -4.05 12.89
C THR A 182 29.07 -3.60 13.88
N TRP A 183 28.71 -4.50 14.80
CA TRP A 183 27.96 -4.14 15.99
C TRP A 183 28.94 -4.06 17.16
N MET A 184 29.04 -2.88 17.77
CA MET A 184 29.71 -2.74 19.04
C MET A 184 28.75 -3.11 20.16
N GLU A 185 29.24 -3.80 21.18
CA GLU A 185 28.52 -4.08 22.42
C GLU A 185 27.96 -2.74 22.97
N GLY A 186 26.65 -2.52 22.84
CA GLY A 186 25.98 -1.27 23.25
C GLY A 186 25.23 -0.51 22.15
N GLU A 187 25.26 -0.91 20.88
CA GLU A 187 24.37 -0.34 19.87
C GLU A 187 22.92 -0.77 20.10
N MET A 188 22.08 0.23 20.35
CA MET A 188 20.66 0.08 20.66
C MET A 188 19.92 -0.35 19.38
N TRP A 189 19.05 -1.34 19.52
CA TRP A 189 18.14 -1.80 18.47
C TRP A 189 17.45 -0.63 17.76
N PRO A 190 17.26 -0.68 16.42
CA PRO A 190 16.47 0.35 15.75
C PRO A 190 15.08 0.38 16.37
N GLU A 191 14.71 1.54 16.93
CA GLU A 191 13.43 1.68 17.62
C GLU A 191 12.28 1.39 16.64
N PRO A 192 11.29 0.58 17.06
CA PRO A 192 10.13 0.30 16.23
C PRO A 192 9.33 1.58 16.00
N THR A 193 8.73 1.72 14.82
CA THR A 193 7.99 2.93 14.46
C THR A 193 6.52 2.80 14.85
N PRO A 194 5.95 3.73 15.63
CA PRO A 194 4.53 3.68 15.96
C PRO A 194 3.67 3.89 14.71
N LEU A 195 2.79 2.93 14.43
CA LEU A 195 1.79 3.04 13.38
C LEU A 195 0.57 3.80 13.91
N TYR A 196 -0.02 3.33 15.01
CA TYR A 196 -1.12 3.99 15.72
C TYR A 196 -1.22 3.47 17.16
N SER A 197 -1.99 4.17 18.01
CA SER A 197 -2.40 3.67 19.32
C SER A 197 -3.93 3.73 19.46
N TYR A 198 -4.48 2.84 20.28
CA TYR A 198 -5.91 2.79 20.59
C TYR A 198 -6.14 2.43 22.07
N ARG A 199 -7.32 2.78 22.60
CA ARG A 199 -7.72 2.41 23.96
C ARG A 199 -8.67 1.21 23.97
N LEU A 200 -8.48 0.32 24.95
CA LEU A 200 -9.36 -0.83 25.25
C LEU A 200 -10.42 -0.49 26.30
#